data_AF-G4ZZ74-F1
#
_entry.id   AF-G4ZZ74-F1
#
_cell.length_a   1.000
_cell.length_b   1.000
_cell.length_c   1.000
_cell.angle_alpha   90.00
_cell.angle_beta   90.00
_cell.angle_gamma   90.00
#
_symmetry.space_group_name_H-M   'P 1'
#
loop_
_entity.id
_entity.type
_entity.pdbx_description
1 polymer ?
#
loop_
_entity_poly.entity_id
_entity_poly.type
_entity_poly.pdbx_seq_one_letter_code
_entity_poly.pdbx_strand_id
1 'polypeptide(L)'
;MPRWNEHWEAALFERAVVHPSTGPKLGVNYVQASAPSTTVELQTAPSSLVVGQDLAKHGIAGVVWNCARAMVSFFEAEPQLVTHRHVLELGAGPGAVGLALASTGDVSSLLLTDLESVLPLTCSNARAAAALHASAASLAASERLAVHALCWGEPADAVIAGRQVDVVVASDCLYESASHSAFLSTLLDVTTPSKPGQQDEEQPRQHPVVLLAYKQRLPTKEKVFFETAANHFSIAVYAADSSHLHLQARA
;
A
#
# COMPACT_ATOMS: atom_id res chain seq x y z
N MET A 1 14.66 -18.80 2.73
CA MET A 1 13.44 -18.09 2.29
C MET A 1 12.67 -17.67 3.53
N PRO A 2 12.25 -16.40 3.63
CA PRO A 2 11.33 -15.97 4.68
C PRO A 2 10.11 -16.89 4.64
N ARG A 3 9.70 -17.42 5.79
CA ARG A 3 8.50 -18.23 5.90
C ARG A 3 7.37 -17.33 6.37
N TRP A 4 6.34 -17.21 5.55
CA TRP A 4 5.08 -16.60 5.94
C TRP A 4 4.50 -17.37 7.13
N ASN A 5 4.09 -16.67 8.17
CA ASN A 5 3.46 -17.28 9.34
C ASN A 5 1.94 -17.27 9.17
N GLU A 6 1.34 -18.45 9.00
CA GLU A 6 -0.10 -18.64 8.84
C GLU A 6 -0.88 -18.46 10.16
N HIS A 7 -0.20 -18.49 11.31
CA HIS A 7 -0.79 -18.18 12.62
C HIS A 7 -0.74 -16.67 12.87
N TRP A 8 -1.56 -15.92 12.12
CA TRP A 8 -1.54 -14.46 12.15
C TRP A 8 -1.96 -13.88 13.51
N GLU A 9 -2.85 -14.53 14.28
CA GLU A 9 -3.24 -14.05 15.61
C GLU A 9 -2.03 -13.98 16.55
N ALA A 10 -1.26 -15.07 16.59
CA ALA A 10 -0.07 -15.16 17.41
C ALA A 10 1.03 -14.19 16.97
N ALA A 11 1.21 -14.08 15.64
CA ALA A 11 2.21 -13.21 15.04
C ALA A 11 1.94 -11.73 15.29
N LEU A 12 0.68 -11.29 15.21
CA LEU A 12 0.30 -9.87 15.33
C LEU A 12 -0.10 -9.46 16.74
N PHE A 13 -0.71 -10.35 17.54
CA PHE A 13 -1.41 -9.94 18.76
C PHE A 13 -0.93 -10.65 20.04
N GLU A 14 -0.35 -11.84 19.99
CA GLU A 14 0.09 -12.55 21.20
C GLU A 14 1.49 -12.13 21.68
N ARG A 15 2.36 -11.68 20.78
CA ARG A 15 3.70 -11.14 21.13
C ARG A 15 3.68 -9.71 21.68
N ALA A 16 2.53 -9.03 21.66
CA ALA A 16 2.40 -7.62 22.07
C ALA A 16 2.26 -7.40 23.60
N VAL A 17 2.36 -8.44 24.42
CA VAL A 17 2.33 -8.31 25.89
C VAL A 17 3.72 -8.00 26.45
N VAL A 18 4.36 -6.91 26.01
CA VAL A 18 5.54 -6.39 26.71
C VAL A 18 5.57 -4.85 26.68
N HIS A 19 5.34 -4.29 27.87
CA HIS A 19 5.46 -2.89 28.32
C HIS A 19 4.46 -1.84 27.80
N PRO A 20 3.81 -1.07 28.71
CA PRO A 20 3.01 0.09 28.32
C PRO A 20 3.96 1.17 27.80
N SER A 21 4.16 1.22 26.49
CA SER A 21 4.83 2.34 25.87
C SER A 21 3.81 3.48 25.70
N THR A 22 4.23 4.67 26.13
CA THR A 22 3.47 5.93 26.17
C THR A 22 2.81 6.28 24.84
N GLY A 23 1.48 6.12 24.78
CA GLY A 23 0.60 6.67 23.74
C GLY A 23 0.87 6.19 22.30
N PRO A 24 -0.06 6.43 21.37
CA PRO A 24 0.19 6.18 19.95
C PRO A 24 1.30 7.11 19.46
N LYS A 25 2.52 6.58 19.27
CA LYS A 25 3.57 7.28 18.53
C LYS A 25 3.15 7.35 17.06
N LEU A 26 3.20 8.53 16.46
CA LEU A 26 2.97 8.70 15.03
C LEU A 26 3.84 7.71 14.22
N GLY A 27 3.30 7.22 13.10
CA GLY A 27 4.02 6.36 12.15
C GLY A 27 5.08 7.09 11.34
N VAL A 28 5.38 8.36 11.65
CA VAL A 28 6.36 9.22 10.99
C VAL A 28 6.77 10.35 11.95
N ASN A 29 7.96 10.94 11.74
CA ASN A 29 8.39 12.14 12.47
C ASN A 29 7.64 13.37 11.93
N TYR A 30 7.11 14.23 12.82
CA TYR A 30 6.33 15.41 12.40
C TYR A 30 7.11 16.41 11.54
N VAL A 31 8.43 16.57 11.79
CA VAL A 31 9.29 17.44 10.97
C VAL A 31 9.42 16.88 9.56
N GLN A 32 9.59 15.55 9.43
CA GLN A 32 9.64 14.89 8.12
C GLN A 32 8.28 14.97 7.41
N ALA A 33 7.18 14.81 8.14
CA ALA A 33 5.82 14.91 7.61
C ALA A 33 5.48 16.33 7.15
N SER A 34 6.03 17.36 7.80
CA SER A 34 5.78 18.77 7.47
C SER A 34 6.69 19.30 6.35
N ALA A 35 7.71 18.54 5.94
CA ALA A 35 8.59 18.92 4.83
C ALA A 35 7.81 18.84 3.50
N PRO A 36 8.02 19.76 2.54
CA PRO A 36 7.28 19.80 1.27
C PRO A 36 7.55 18.61 0.36
N SER A 37 8.61 17.85 0.65
CA SER A 37 8.91 16.59 0.01
C SER A 37 9.72 15.71 0.95
N THR A 38 9.80 14.44 0.60
CA THR A 38 10.69 13.49 1.25
C THR A 38 11.28 12.54 0.22
N THR A 39 12.41 11.94 0.55
CA THR A 39 13.08 10.97 -0.29
C THR A 39 12.76 9.57 0.20
N VAL A 40 12.34 8.70 -0.72
CA VAL A 40 12.21 7.25 -0.53
C VAL A 40 13.42 6.61 -1.22
N GLU A 41 14.27 5.97 -0.43
CA GLU A 41 15.45 5.27 -0.95
C GLU A 41 15.01 4.02 -1.72
N LEU A 42 15.63 3.80 -2.88
CA LEU A 42 15.44 2.61 -3.71
C LEU A 42 16.80 1.92 -3.78
N GLN A 43 16.92 0.72 -3.21
CA GLN A 43 18.17 -0.03 -3.13
C GLN A 43 18.61 -0.63 -4.47
N THR A 44 17.65 -0.89 -5.36
CA THR A 44 17.86 -1.64 -6.62
C THR A 44 18.17 -0.75 -7.83
N ALA A 45 18.01 0.57 -7.71
CA ALA A 45 18.37 1.55 -8.72
C ALA A 45 19.33 2.60 -8.12
N PRO A 46 20.27 3.20 -8.88
CA PRO A 46 21.12 4.29 -8.37
C PRO A 46 20.35 5.59 -8.11
N SER A 47 19.02 5.54 -7.98
CA SER A 47 18.12 6.69 -7.92
C SER A 47 17.18 6.57 -6.74
N SER A 48 17.08 7.61 -5.95
CA SER A 48 16.03 7.77 -4.95
C SER A 48 14.76 8.34 -5.56
N LEU A 49 13.59 8.01 -5.01
CA LEU A 49 12.32 8.64 -5.39
C LEU A 49 12.04 9.87 -4.50
N VAL A 50 11.92 11.05 -5.10
CA VAL A 50 11.47 12.25 -4.38
C VAL A 50 9.95 12.35 -4.46
N VAL A 51 9.30 12.36 -3.30
CA VAL A 51 7.83 12.39 -3.18
C VAL A 51 7.41 13.69 -2.53
N GLY A 52 6.58 14.48 -3.21
CA GLY A 52 5.98 15.70 -2.65
C GLY A 52 5.01 15.38 -1.51
N GLN A 53 4.95 16.26 -0.52
CA GLN A 53 4.09 16.16 0.65
C GLN A 53 3.44 17.52 0.94
N ASP A 54 2.24 17.49 1.51
CA ASP A 54 1.57 18.70 1.98
C ASP A 54 0.57 18.34 3.09
N LEU A 55 1.10 18.28 4.32
CA LEU A 55 0.33 18.00 5.53
C LEU A 55 -0.73 19.06 5.81
N ALA A 56 -0.47 20.32 5.47
CA ALA A 56 -1.38 21.43 5.74
C ALA A 56 -2.65 21.34 4.89
N LYS A 57 -2.50 20.98 3.61
CA LYS A 57 -3.61 20.90 2.67
C LYS A 57 -4.33 19.55 2.68
N HIS A 58 -3.59 18.45 2.75
CA HIS A 58 -4.15 17.09 2.60
C HIS A 58 -4.17 16.29 3.90
N GLY A 59 -3.75 16.88 5.03
CA GLY A 59 -3.71 16.19 6.31
C GLY A 59 -2.83 14.95 6.26
N ILE A 60 -3.27 13.89 6.94
CA ILE A 60 -2.54 12.61 7.02
C ILE A 60 -2.38 11.91 5.66
N ALA A 61 -3.25 12.19 4.68
CA ALA A 61 -3.12 11.65 3.31
C ALA A 61 -2.06 12.39 2.49
N GLY A 62 -1.56 13.53 2.99
CA GLY A 62 -0.54 14.35 2.34
C GLY A 62 0.90 13.96 2.64
N VAL A 63 1.15 12.88 3.39
CA VAL A 63 2.49 12.54 3.92
C VAL A 63 2.87 11.09 3.70
N VAL A 64 4.17 10.82 3.59
CA VAL A 64 4.70 9.46 3.43
C VAL A 64 4.92 8.83 4.80
N TRP A 65 4.13 7.81 5.12
CA TRP A 65 4.23 7.06 6.37
C TRP A 65 5.34 5.99 6.34
N ASN A 66 5.85 5.58 7.51
CA ASN A 66 6.91 4.56 7.58
C ASN A 66 6.49 3.21 6.99
N CYS A 67 5.20 2.86 7.03
CA CYS A 67 4.70 1.64 6.38
C CYS A 67 4.94 1.65 4.86
N ALA A 68 4.88 2.83 4.21
CA ALA A 68 5.16 2.92 2.78
C ALA A 68 6.63 2.60 2.51
N ARG A 69 7.55 3.12 3.34
CA ARG A 69 8.99 2.83 3.25
C ARG A 69 9.29 1.34 3.46
N ALA A 70 8.68 0.75 4.50
CA ALA A 70 8.81 -0.68 4.77
C ALA A 70 8.28 -1.53 3.61
N MET A 71 7.17 -1.11 3.01
CA MET A 71 6.56 -1.80 1.88
C MET A 71 7.39 -1.68 0.60
N VAL A 72 8.01 -0.52 0.34
CA VAL A 72 8.99 -0.37 -0.74
C VAL A 72 10.16 -1.32 -0.56
N SER A 73 10.78 -1.34 0.62
CA SER A 73 11.87 -2.30 0.91
C SER A 73 11.43 -3.76 0.80
N PHE A 74 10.19 -4.07 1.15
CA PHE A 74 9.62 -5.40 0.97
C PHE A 74 9.54 -5.79 -0.51
N PHE A 75 9.06 -4.91 -1.38
CA PHE A 75 8.99 -5.20 -2.82
C PHE A 75 10.37 -5.29 -3.49
N GLU A 76 11.38 -4.59 -2.97
CA GLU A 76 12.76 -4.77 -3.43
C GLU A 76 13.33 -6.13 -3.04
N ALA A 77 12.93 -6.67 -1.88
CA ALA A 77 13.32 -8.00 -1.43
C ALA A 77 12.52 -9.12 -2.12
N GLU A 78 11.27 -8.87 -2.48
CA GLU A 78 10.33 -9.85 -3.03
C GLU A 78 9.69 -9.36 -4.36
N PRO A 79 10.49 -8.97 -5.38
CA PRO A 79 9.98 -8.34 -6.60
C PRO A 79 9.03 -9.25 -7.39
N GLN A 80 9.20 -10.57 -7.30
CA GLN A 80 8.37 -11.56 -7.98
C GLN A 80 6.88 -11.51 -7.59
N LEU A 81 6.54 -10.86 -6.48
CA LEU A 81 5.15 -10.66 -6.07
C LEU A 81 4.40 -9.67 -6.96
N VAL A 82 5.12 -8.76 -7.63
CA VAL A 82 4.54 -7.68 -8.45
C VAL A 82 5.05 -7.70 -9.90
N THR A 83 6.12 -8.43 -10.20
CA THR A 83 6.60 -8.61 -11.58
C THR A 83 5.50 -9.17 -12.49
N HIS A 84 5.24 -8.46 -13.58
CA HIS A 84 4.22 -8.71 -14.58
C HIS A 84 2.79 -8.83 -14.01
N ARG A 85 2.52 -8.15 -12.88
CA ARG A 85 1.20 -8.10 -12.25
C ARG A 85 0.48 -6.78 -12.49
N HIS A 86 -0.84 -6.83 -12.51
CA HIS A 86 -1.72 -5.67 -12.44
C HIS A 86 -1.95 -5.29 -10.98
N VAL A 87 -1.43 -4.13 -10.58
CA VAL A 87 -1.39 -3.68 -9.20
C VAL A 87 -2.39 -2.54 -8.97
N LEU A 88 -3.20 -2.67 -7.92
CA LEU A 88 -4.09 -1.63 -7.41
C LEU A 88 -3.59 -1.17 -6.03
N GLU A 89 -3.28 0.11 -5.87
CA GLU A 89 -2.94 0.69 -4.56
C GLU A 89 -4.17 1.40 -3.96
N LEU A 90 -4.56 1.01 -2.76
CA LEU A 90 -5.64 1.63 -1.99
C LEU A 90 -5.05 2.60 -0.95
N GLY A 91 -5.60 3.81 -0.89
CA GLY A 91 -5.12 4.83 0.05
C GLY A 91 -3.67 5.24 -0.26
N ALA A 92 -3.39 5.50 -1.53
CA ALA A 92 -2.05 5.76 -2.03
C ALA A 92 -1.41 7.01 -1.39
N GLY A 93 -2.21 7.96 -0.89
CA GLY A 93 -1.74 9.23 -0.36
C GLY A 93 -0.86 9.95 -1.40
N PRO A 94 0.40 10.29 -1.06
CA PRO A 94 1.34 10.86 -2.02
C PRO A 94 1.78 9.91 -3.15
N GLY A 95 1.46 8.61 -3.07
CA GLY A 95 1.80 7.58 -4.07
C GLY A 95 3.16 6.91 -3.85
N ALA A 96 3.73 6.97 -2.65
CA ALA A 96 5.11 6.54 -2.42
C ALA A 96 5.38 5.06 -2.80
N VAL A 97 4.46 4.13 -2.51
CA VAL A 97 4.66 2.71 -2.80
C VAL A 97 4.48 2.43 -4.28
N GLY A 98 3.35 2.82 -4.87
CA GLY A 98 3.08 2.59 -6.28
C GLY A 98 4.07 3.31 -7.20
N LEU A 99 4.54 4.51 -6.86
CA LEU A 99 5.54 5.22 -7.66
C LEU A 99 6.95 4.64 -7.52
N ALA A 100 7.29 4.04 -6.37
CA ALA A 100 8.51 3.24 -6.26
C ALA A 100 8.43 2.02 -7.17
N LEU A 101 7.30 1.29 -7.14
CA LEU A 101 7.03 0.18 -8.06
C LEU A 101 7.07 0.61 -9.53
N ALA A 102 6.53 1.78 -9.87
CA ALA A 102 6.60 2.32 -11.23
C ALA A 102 8.04 2.64 -11.64
N SER A 103 8.88 3.04 -10.69
CA SER A 103 10.25 3.50 -10.96
C SER A 103 11.26 2.37 -11.07
N THR A 104 11.07 1.28 -10.31
CA THR A 104 12.03 0.15 -10.23
C THR A 104 11.45 -1.20 -10.61
N GLY A 105 10.14 -1.36 -10.52
CA GLY A 105 9.45 -2.62 -10.78
C GLY A 105 9.17 -2.83 -12.27
N ASP A 106 8.97 -4.11 -12.60
CA ASP A 106 8.52 -4.57 -13.92
C ASP A 106 7.05 -5.01 -13.81
N VAL A 107 6.17 -4.08 -13.44
CA VAL A 107 4.73 -4.32 -13.28
C VAL A 107 3.99 -4.21 -14.62
N SER A 108 2.90 -4.97 -14.76
CA SER A 108 2.06 -4.88 -15.97
C SER A 108 1.27 -3.58 -16.00
N SER A 109 0.65 -3.19 -14.89
CA SER A 109 0.02 -1.87 -14.73
C SER A 109 -0.13 -1.48 -13.26
N LEU A 110 -0.23 -0.19 -12.99
CA LEU A 110 -0.47 0.40 -11.67
C LEU A 110 -1.68 1.34 -11.73
N LEU A 111 -2.61 1.14 -10.81
CA LEU A 111 -3.68 2.09 -10.52
C LEU A 111 -3.53 2.57 -9.08
N LEU A 112 -3.24 3.85 -8.90
CA LEU A 112 -3.12 4.47 -7.58
C LEU A 112 -4.46 5.11 -7.21
N THR A 113 -5.02 4.74 -6.06
CA THR A 113 -6.34 5.25 -5.65
C THR A 113 -6.32 5.89 -4.28
N ASP A 114 -7.09 6.98 -4.16
CA ASP A 114 -7.35 7.69 -2.91
C ASP A 114 -8.63 8.52 -3.06
N LEU A 115 -8.95 9.36 -2.07
CA LEU A 115 -10.02 10.35 -2.16
C LEU A 115 -9.70 11.38 -3.25
N GLU A 116 -10.76 11.91 -3.89
CA GLU A 116 -10.69 12.95 -4.93
C GLU A 116 -9.81 14.14 -4.51
N SER A 117 -9.89 14.54 -3.24
CA SER A 117 -9.12 15.65 -2.67
C SER A 117 -7.61 15.41 -2.62
N VAL A 118 -7.14 14.17 -2.72
CA VAL A 118 -5.73 13.77 -2.62
C VAL A 118 -5.10 13.61 -4.01
N LEU A 119 -5.89 13.26 -5.03
CA LEU A 119 -5.40 12.98 -6.38
C LEU A 119 -4.50 14.07 -6.98
N PRO A 120 -4.72 15.39 -6.76
CA PRO A 120 -3.81 16.40 -7.28
C PRO A 120 -2.36 16.21 -6.81
N LEU A 121 -2.16 15.79 -5.55
CA LEU A 121 -0.83 15.50 -5.00
C LEU A 121 -0.24 14.25 -5.65
N THR A 122 -1.00 13.15 -5.68
CA THR A 122 -0.59 11.87 -6.28
C THR A 122 -0.22 12.04 -7.76
N CYS A 123 -1.06 12.74 -8.53
CA CYS A 123 -0.81 13.05 -9.94
C CYS A 123 0.45 13.91 -10.15
N SER A 124 0.72 14.86 -9.26
CA SER A 124 1.96 15.66 -9.32
C SER A 124 3.19 14.80 -9.10
N ASN A 125 3.14 13.91 -8.11
CA ASN A 125 4.23 12.98 -7.84
C ASN A 125 4.41 11.95 -8.97
N ALA A 126 3.32 11.47 -9.58
CA ALA A 126 3.39 10.57 -10.74
C ALA A 126 4.08 11.21 -11.94
N ARG A 127 3.78 12.49 -12.24
CA ARG A 127 4.48 13.25 -13.29
C ARG A 127 5.96 13.44 -12.97
N ALA A 128 6.30 13.77 -11.72
CA ALA A 128 7.68 13.93 -11.30
C ALA A 128 8.46 12.61 -11.42
N ALA A 129 7.86 11.49 -11.02
CA ALA A 129 8.45 10.17 -11.18
C ALA A 129 8.69 9.83 -12.67
N ALA A 130 7.69 10.05 -13.53
CA ALA A 130 7.82 9.83 -14.97
C ALA A 130 8.88 10.73 -15.64
N ALA A 131 9.14 11.92 -15.09
CA ALA A 131 10.20 12.80 -15.61
C ALA A 131 11.63 12.33 -15.24
N LEU A 132 11.76 11.55 -14.16
CA LEU A 132 13.06 11.16 -13.60
C LEU A 132 13.39 9.67 -13.79
N HIS A 133 12.38 8.81 -13.96
CA HIS A 133 12.55 7.37 -14.04
C HIS A 133 11.95 6.81 -15.33
N ALA A 134 12.79 6.16 -16.15
CA ALA A 134 12.40 5.65 -17.47
C ALA A 134 11.29 4.59 -17.41
N SER A 135 11.27 3.73 -16.37
CA SER A 135 10.21 2.74 -16.19
C SER A 135 8.85 3.41 -15.94
N ALA A 136 8.81 4.38 -15.03
CA ALA A 136 7.59 5.16 -14.75
C ALA A 136 7.12 5.94 -15.99
N ALA A 137 8.07 6.51 -16.76
CA ALA A 137 7.77 7.17 -18.03
C ALA A 137 7.12 6.22 -19.04
N SER A 138 7.66 5.01 -19.19
CA SER A 138 7.13 3.99 -20.09
C SER A 138 5.73 3.54 -19.70
N LEU A 139 5.50 3.30 -18.40
CA LEU A 139 4.18 2.97 -17.87
C LEU A 139 3.16 4.09 -18.14
N ALA A 140 3.52 5.34 -17.86
CA ALA A 140 2.65 6.49 -18.09
C ALA A 140 2.34 6.68 -19.58
N ALA A 141 3.35 6.60 -20.45
CA ALA A 141 3.19 6.75 -21.90
C ALA A 141 2.33 5.65 -22.54
N SER A 142 2.26 4.48 -21.90
CA SER A 142 1.43 3.35 -22.33
C SER A 142 0.07 3.30 -21.64
N GLU A 143 -0.30 4.33 -20.87
CA GLU A 143 -1.54 4.37 -20.06
C GLU A 143 -1.64 3.24 -19.02
N ARG A 144 -0.50 2.68 -18.61
CA ARG A 144 -0.38 1.59 -17.62
C ARG A 144 -0.08 2.10 -16.22
N LEU A 145 0.16 3.40 -16.02
CA LEU A 145 0.17 4.07 -14.72
C LEU A 145 -0.96 5.10 -14.68
N ALA A 146 -1.93 4.92 -13.80
CA ALA A 146 -3.08 5.80 -13.64
C ALA A 146 -3.32 6.16 -12.17
N VAL A 147 -3.98 7.30 -11.96
CA VAL A 147 -4.42 7.79 -10.64
C VAL A 147 -5.93 8.00 -10.73
N HIS A 148 -6.69 7.49 -9.76
CA HIS A 148 -8.15 7.50 -9.82
C HIS A 148 -8.81 7.60 -8.44
N ALA A 149 -10.00 8.19 -8.38
CA ALA A 149 -10.73 8.33 -7.12
C ALA A 149 -11.31 6.98 -6.67
N LEU A 150 -11.17 6.67 -5.38
CA LEU A 150 -11.88 5.58 -4.72
C LEU A 150 -12.10 5.92 -3.25
N CYS A 151 -13.36 6.16 -2.88
CA CYS A 151 -13.75 6.24 -1.48
C CYS A 151 -14.07 4.82 -0.98
N TRP A 152 -13.47 4.40 0.12
CA TRP A 152 -13.73 3.07 0.66
C TRP A 152 -15.18 2.90 1.07
N GLY A 153 -15.73 1.71 0.81
CA GLY A 153 -17.12 1.35 1.11
C GLY A 153 -18.13 1.83 0.07
N GLU A 154 -17.70 2.66 -0.88
CA GLU A 154 -18.50 3.00 -2.05
C GLU A 154 -18.22 1.99 -3.18
N PRO A 155 -19.21 1.70 -4.04
CA PRO A 155 -19.01 0.80 -5.18
C PRO A 155 -17.89 1.29 -6.11
N ALA A 156 -17.01 0.37 -6.51
CA ALA A 156 -16.03 0.62 -7.55
C ALA A 156 -16.70 1.04 -8.87
N ASP A 157 -16.24 2.13 -9.48
CA ASP A 157 -16.77 2.58 -10.76
C ASP A 157 -16.29 1.70 -11.93
N ALA A 158 -16.71 2.02 -13.15
CA ALA A 158 -16.36 1.24 -14.34
C ALA A 158 -14.86 1.20 -14.63
N VAL A 159 -14.08 2.20 -14.19
CA VAL A 159 -12.63 2.25 -14.38
C VAL A 159 -11.96 1.20 -13.50
N ILE A 160 -12.42 1.02 -12.26
CA ILE A 160 -11.86 0.03 -11.35
C ILE A 160 -12.44 -1.36 -11.63
N ALA A 161 -13.77 -1.48 -11.75
CA ALA A 161 -14.46 -2.75 -11.94
C ALA A 161 -14.13 -3.45 -13.28
N GLY A 162 -13.75 -2.67 -14.30
CA GLY A 162 -13.34 -3.19 -15.61
C GLY A 162 -11.87 -3.63 -15.68
N ARG A 163 -11.07 -3.42 -14.64
CA ARG A 163 -9.63 -3.72 -14.66
C ARG A 163 -9.34 -5.10 -14.10
N GLN A 164 -8.33 -5.74 -14.68
CA GLN A 164 -7.67 -6.86 -14.05
C GLN A 164 -6.86 -6.35 -12.85
N VAL A 165 -6.97 -7.03 -11.72
CA VAL A 165 -6.18 -6.79 -10.51
C VAL A 165 -5.63 -8.14 -10.07
N ASP A 166 -4.32 -8.28 -10.02
CA ASP A 166 -3.66 -9.47 -9.48
C ASP A 166 -3.14 -9.22 -8.06
N VAL A 167 -2.80 -7.97 -7.75
CA VAL A 167 -2.25 -7.56 -6.45
C VAL A 167 -2.91 -6.27 -5.98
N VAL A 168 -3.43 -6.28 -4.76
CA VAL A 168 -3.89 -5.10 -4.05
C VAL A 168 -2.83 -4.72 -3.02
N VAL A 169 -2.43 -3.45 -3.00
CA VAL A 169 -1.43 -2.90 -2.09
C VAL A 169 -2.09 -1.87 -1.19
N ALA A 170 -1.84 -1.95 0.10
CA ALA A 170 -2.32 -0.97 1.08
C ALA A 170 -1.24 -0.70 2.13
N SER A 171 -0.90 0.57 2.32
CA SER A 171 0.11 1.01 3.28
C SER A 171 -0.49 1.97 4.31
N ASP A 172 -0.49 1.53 5.57
CA ASP A 172 -0.97 2.25 6.75
C ASP A 172 -2.47 2.59 6.76
N CYS A 173 -3.30 1.78 6.08
CA CYS A 173 -4.75 2.03 5.93
C CYS A 173 -5.61 1.67 7.16
N LEU A 174 -5.06 1.02 8.19
CA LEU A 174 -5.78 0.64 9.43
C LEU A 174 -5.63 1.67 10.56
N TYR A 175 -5.50 2.95 10.23
CA TYR A 175 -5.23 4.00 11.21
C TYR A 175 -6.48 4.45 12.00
N GLU A 176 -7.67 4.31 11.42
CA GLU A 176 -8.94 4.74 12.00
C GLU A 176 -9.95 3.59 12.00
N SER A 177 -10.39 3.18 13.20
CA SER A 177 -11.28 2.04 13.35
C SER A 177 -12.67 2.24 12.73
N ALA A 178 -13.12 3.49 12.56
CA ALA A 178 -14.39 3.78 11.91
C ALA A 178 -14.38 3.41 10.42
N SER A 179 -13.21 3.37 9.80
CA SER A 179 -13.02 3.10 8.37
C SER A 179 -12.77 1.61 8.07
N HIS A 180 -12.58 0.77 9.08
CA HIS A 180 -12.23 -0.66 8.92
C HIS A 180 -13.26 -1.45 8.10
N SER A 181 -14.57 -1.25 8.36
CA SER A 181 -15.62 -1.95 7.62
C SER A 181 -15.69 -1.53 6.16
N ALA A 182 -15.59 -0.22 5.89
CA ALA A 182 -15.57 0.33 4.54
C ALA A 182 -14.33 -0.15 3.76
N PHE A 183 -13.16 -0.17 4.41
CA PHE A 183 -11.93 -0.69 3.83
C PHE A 183 -12.04 -2.19 3.50
N LEU A 184 -12.56 -3.01 4.43
CA LEU A 184 -12.77 -4.44 4.18
C LEU A 184 -13.77 -4.68 3.04
N SER A 185 -14.88 -3.93 2.99
CA SER A 185 -15.84 -4.00 1.88
C SER A 185 -15.16 -3.74 0.55
N THR A 186 -14.32 -2.70 0.49
CA THR A 186 -13.55 -2.36 -0.71
C THR A 186 -12.60 -3.48 -1.11
N LEU A 187 -11.87 -4.07 -0.15
CA LEU A 187 -11.00 -5.22 -0.42
C LEU A 187 -11.78 -6.38 -1.04
N LEU A 188 -12.96 -6.71 -0.50
CA LEU A 188 -13.82 -7.76 -1.05
C LEU A 188 -14.27 -7.42 -2.47
N ASP A 189 -14.69 -6.18 -2.72
CA ASP A 189 -15.18 -5.75 -4.03
C ASP A 189 -14.08 -5.83 -5.11
N VAL A 190 -12.86 -5.40 -4.79
CA VAL A 190 -11.74 -5.38 -5.76
C VAL A 190 -10.99 -6.71 -5.88
N THR A 191 -11.23 -7.67 -4.98
CA THR A 191 -10.64 -9.01 -5.03
C THR A 191 -11.62 -10.09 -5.50
N THR A 192 -12.92 -9.79 -5.54
CA THR A 192 -13.92 -10.70 -6.11
C THR A 192 -13.80 -10.70 -7.63
N PRO A 193 -13.62 -11.87 -8.28
CA PRO A 193 -13.57 -11.93 -9.73
C PRO A 193 -14.86 -11.37 -10.33
N SER A 194 -14.73 -10.43 -11.28
CA SER A 194 -15.86 -10.02 -12.12
C SER A 194 -16.49 -11.27 -12.74
N LYS A 195 -17.83 -11.37 -12.71
CA LYS A 195 -18.60 -12.50 -13.26
C LYS A 195 -18.02 -12.91 -14.61
N PRO A 196 -17.90 -14.22 -14.93
CA PRO A 196 -17.32 -14.67 -16.19
C PRO A 196 -18.15 -14.14 -17.36
N GLY A 197 -17.72 -13.01 -17.92
CA GLY A 197 -18.08 -12.57 -19.26
C GLY A 197 -17.14 -13.26 -20.22
N GLN A 198 -17.64 -14.26 -20.95
CA GLN A 198 -17.10 -14.84 -22.18
C GLN A 198 -15.60 -14.59 -22.44
N GLN A 199 -14.73 -15.17 -21.60
CA GLN A 199 -13.30 -15.25 -21.87
C GLN A 199 -12.89 -16.71 -21.72
N ASP A 200 -12.11 -17.16 -22.70
CA ASP A 200 -11.74 -18.54 -22.96
C ASP A 200 -11.29 -19.29 -21.70
N GLU A 201 -11.86 -20.48 -21.49
CA GLU A 201 -11.75 -21.32 -20.29
C GLU A 201 -10.33 -21.92 -20.05
N GLU A 202 -9.31 -21.49 -20.78
CA GLU A 202 -8.05 -22.24 -20.85
C GLU A 202 -7.01 -21.90 -19.76
N GLN A 203 -7.20 -20.84 -18.95
CA GLN A 203 -6.31 -20.59 -17.80
C GLN A 203 -7.09 -20.25 -16.52
N PRO A 204 -6.85 -20.96 -15.41
CA PRO A 204 -7.44 -20.61 -14.12
C PRO A 204 -6.92 -19.23 -13.69
N ARG A 205 -7.82 -18.24 -13.59
CA ARG A 205 -7.49 -16.94 -13.01
C ARG A 205 -7.04 -17.14 -11.56
N GLN A 206 -5.80 -16.75 -11.27
CA GLN A 206 -5.31 -16.69 -9.89
C GLN A 206 -6.13 -15.64 -9.14
N HIS A 207 -6.51 -15.95 -7.90
CA HIS A 207 -7.21 -14.98 -7.06
C HIS A 207 -6.27 -13.83 -6.71
N PRO A 208 -6.75 -12.58 -6.66
CA PRO A 208 -5.91 -11.44 -6.32
C PRO A 208 -5.34 -11.59 -4.90
N VAL A 209 -4.09 -11.17 -4.70
CA VAL A 209 -3.44 -11.16 -3.38
C VAL A 209 -3.48 -9.76 -2.79
N VAL A 210 -3.84 -9.64 -1.51
CA VAL A 210 -3.74 -8.38 -0.77
C VAL A 210 -2.44 -8.34 0.02
N LEU A 211 -1.64 -7.31 -0.20
CA LEU A 211 -0.45 -7.00 0.58
C LEU A 211 -0.74 -5.77 1.42
N LEU A 212 -0.67 -5.93 2.74
CA LEU A 212 -0.99 -4.90 3.71
C LEU A 212 0.20 -4.66 4.65
N ALA A 213 0.76 -3.46 4.60
CA ALA A 213 1.68 -2.98 5.63
C ALA A 213 0.92 -2.04 6.55
N TYR A 214 0.93 -2.27 7.87
CA TYR A 214 0.32 -1.35 8.82
C TYR A 214 1.13 -1.28 10.11
N LYS A 215 0.97 -0.17 10.84
CA LYS A 215 1.50 -0.05 12.20
C LYS A 215 0.37 -0.25 13.19
N GLN A 216 0.55 -1.20 14.11
CA GLN A 216 -0.38 -1.46 15.20
C GLN A 216 -0.47 -0.23 16.12
N ARG A 217 -1.69 0.29 16.30
CA ARG A 217 -2.01 1.48 17.12
C ARG A 217 -3.19 1.21 18.05
N LEU A 218 -4.16 0.43 17.58
CA LEU A 218 -5.40 0.11 18.28
C LEU A 218 -5.59 -1.42 18.30
N PRO A 219 -4.77 -2.19 19.05
CA PRO A 219 -4.70 -3.64 18.92
C PRO A 219 -6.05 -4.35 19.02
N THR A 220 -6.93 -3.92 19.93
CA THR A 220 -8.28 -4.49 20.08
C THR A 220 -9.15 -4.26 18.84
N LYS A 221 -9.09 -3.07 18.22
CA LYS A 221 -9.91 -2.73 17.05
C LYS A 221 -9.34 -3.30 15.76
N GLU A 222 -8.02 -3.34 15.65
CA GLU A 222 -7.30 -3.98 14.55
C GLU A 222 -7.53 -5.50 14.57
N LYS A 223 -7.50 -6.14 15.75
CA LYS A 223 -7.81 -7.57 15.89
C LYS A 223 -9.19 -7.91 15.33
N VAL A 224 -10.22 -7.11 15.66
CA VAL A 224 -11.57 -7.30 15.11
C VAL A 224 -11.59 -7.20 13.58
N PHE A 225 -10.79 -6.29 12.99
CA PHE A 225 -10.66 -6.22 11.53
C PHE A 225 -10.08 -7.52 10.96
N PHE A 226 -8.98 -8.04 11.51
CA PHE A 226 -8.35 -9.27 11.01
C PHE A 226 -9.22 -10.52 11.27
N GLU A 227 -9.92 -10.61 12.41
CA GLU A 227 -10.89 -11.68 12.68
C GLU A 227 -12.03 -11.66 11.65
N THR A 228 -12.50 -10.48 11.26
CA THR A 228 -13.54 -10.34 10.23
C THR A 228 -12.98 -10.72 8.86
N ALA A 229 -11.79 -10.22 8.51
CA ALA A 229 -11.12 -10.50 7.25
C ALA A 229 -10.77 -11.98 7.08
N ALA A 230 -10.44 -12.69 8.17
CA ALA A 230 -10.13 -14.12 8.16
C ALA A 230 -11.30 -15.02 7.71
N ASN A 231 -12.53 -14.50 7.74
CA ASN A 231 -13.70 -15.21 7.18
C ASN A 231 -13.71 -15.23 5.64
N HIS A 232 -12.88 -14.40 5.00
CA HIS A 232 -12.87 -14.19 3.56
C HIS A 232 -11.49 -14.41 2.93
N PHE A 233 -10.41 -14.17 3.68
CA PHE A 233 -9.03 -14.25 3.23
C PHE A 233 -8.24 -15.28 4.05
N SER A 234 -7.35 -16.02 3.38
CA SER A 234 -6.26 -16.72 4.06
C SER A 234 -5.18 -15.72 4.40
N ILE A 235 -4.97 -15.45 5.69
CA ILE A 235 -4.04 -14.42 6.16
C ILE A 235 -2.74 -15.07 6.60
N ALA A 236 -1.62 -14.53 6.12
CA ALA A 236 -0.29 -14.90 6.58
C ALA A 236 0.57 -13.66 6.83
N VAL A 237 1.49 -13.75 7.77
CA VAL A 237 2.35 -12.65 8.20
C VAL A 237 3.77 -12.88 7.70
N TYR A 238 4.26 -12.00 6.83
CA TYR A 238 5.63 -12.03 6.34
C TYR A 238 6.64 -11.59 7.40
N ALA A 239 6.36 -10.47 8.04
CA ALA A 239 7.19 -9.90 9.10
C ALA A 239 6.30 -9.18 10.11
N ALA A 240 6.63 -9.35 11.40
CA ALA A 240 6.08 -8.56 12.49
C ALA A 240 7.29 -7.98 13.24
N ASP A 241 7.60 -6.72 12.99
CA ASP A 241 8.73 -6.07 13.65
C ASP A 241 8.33 -5.68 15.07
N SER A 242 8.85 -6.41 16.06
CA SER A 242 8.73 -6.06 17.48
C SER A 242 9.78 -5.04 17.93
N SER A 243 10.72 -4.65 17.06
CA SER A 243 11.84 -3.78 17.41
C SER A 243 11.45 -2.30 17.35
N HIS A 244 10.67 -1.86 18.32
CA HIS A 244 10.77 -0.48 18.80
C HIS A 244 12.08 -0.29 19.57
N LEU A 245 13.24 -0.30 18.92
CA LEU A 245 14.51 0.22 19.48
C LEU A 245 15.59 0.24 18.38
N HIS A 246 16.24 1.41 18.23
CA HIS A 246 17.41 1.72 17.38
C HIS A 246 17.15 2.36 16.00
N LEU A 247 16.44 3.50 16.01
CA LEU A 247 16.93 4.66 15.25
C LEU A 247 18.27 5.08 15.87
N GLN A 248 19.38 4.47 15.45
CA GLN A 248 20.70 5.05 15.66
C GLN A 248 20.85 6.22 14.68
N ALA A 249 20.67 7.44 15.20
CA ALA A 249 21.26 8.61 14.57
C ALA A 249 22.78 8.41 14.60
N ARG A 250 23.40 8.23 13.43
CA ARG A 250 24.84 8.45 13.31
C ARG A 250 25.03 9.96 13.27
N ALA A 251 25.79 10.46 14.25
CA ALA A 251 26.35 11.80 14.26
C ALA A 251 27.36 11.96 13.11
#